data_AF-A0A967BW33-F1
#
_entry.id   AF-A0A967BW33-F1
#
_cell.length_a   1.000
_cell.length_b   1.000
_cell.length_c   1.000
_cell.angle_alpha   90.00
_cell.angle_beta   90.00
_cell.angle_gamma   90.00
#
_symmetry.space_group_name_H-M   'P 1'
#
loop_
_entity.id
_entity.type
_entity.pdbx_description
1 polymer ?
#
loop_
_entity_poly.entity_id
_entity_poly.type
_entity_poly.pdbx_seq_one_letter_code
_entity_poly.pdbx_strand_id
1 'polypeptide(L)' 'MKILYITNNLNGKDGWSRYSRDLAQEMDSMGNNILYLVNKKSDFKNMV' A
#
# COMPACT_ATOMS: atom_id res chain seq x y z
N MET A 1 1.17 13.42 11.97
CA MET A 1 1.50 14.13 10.70
C MET A 1 0.61 13.61 9.57
N LYS A 2 0.42 14.35 8.46
CA LYS A 2 -0.26 13.82 7.26
C LYS A 2 0.79 13.23 6.31
N ILE A 3 0.62 11.97 5.91
CA ILE A 3 1.59 11.24 5.08
C ILE A 3 0.89 10.69 3.84
N LEU A 4 1.46 10.93 2.67
CA LEU A 4 1.07 10.25 1.43
C LEU A 4 2.03 9.08 1.19
N TYR A 5 1.50 7.86 1.15
CA TYR A 5 2.29 6.64 0.95
C TYR A 5 1.91 5.94 -0.36
N ILE A 6 2.86 5.85 -1.28
CA ILE A 6 2.67 5.29 -2.62
C ILE A 6 3.42 3.97 -2.71
N THR A 7 2.73 2.88 -3.04
CA THR A 7 3.36 1.56 -3.21
C THR A 7 2.68 0.76 -4.32
N ASN A 8 3.43 -0.17 -4.91
CA ASN A 8 2.91 -1.02 -5.98
C ASN A 8 1.93 -2.09 -5.47
N ASN A 9 2.15 -2.66 -4.28
CA ASN A 9 1.24 -3.65 -3.69
C ASN A 9 1.44 -3.74 -2.16
N LEU A 10 0.42 -4.24 -1.45
CA LEU A 10 0.44 -4.49 0.01
C LEU A 10 -0.03 -5.91 0.35
N ASN A 11 0.17 -6.85 -0.57
CA ASN A 11 -0.41 -8.19 -0.47
C ASN A 11 0.39 -9.18 0.39
N GLY A 12 1.56 -8.78 0.90
CA GLY A 12 2.44 -9.61 1.74
C GLY A 12 3.18 -10.74 1.01
N LYS A 13 3.07 -10.84 -0.32
CA LYS A 13 3.62 -11.94 -1.11
C LYS A 13 5.12 -11.81 -1.41
N ASP A 14 5.64 -10.60 -1.42
CA ASP A 14 7.08 -10.32 -1.59
C ASP A 14 7.65 -9.49 -0.42
N GLY A 15 8.98 -9.41 -0.34
CA GLY A 15 9.66 -8.69 0.76
C GLY A 15 9.29 -7.21 0.84
N TRP A 16 9.11 -6.56 -0.31
CA TRP A 16 8.72 -5.15 -0.39
C TRP A 16 7.29 -4.94 0.11
N SER A 17 6.38 -5.82 -0.27
CA SER A 17 4.98 -5.78 0.14
C SER A 17 4.79 -5.97 1.65
N ARG A 18 5.62 -6.80 2.29
CA ARG A 18 5.63 -7.01 3.74
C ARG A 18 6.19 -5.79 4.45
N TYR A 19 7.38 -5.33 4.03
CA TYR A 19 8.00 -4.13 4.57
C TYR A 19 7.06 -2.91 4.49
N SER A 20 6.43 -2.68 3.33
CA SER A 20 5.47 -1.58 3.16
C SER A 20 4.27 -1.68 4.11
N ARG A 21 3.79 -2.90 4.38
CA ARG A 21 2.68 -3.13 5.31
C ARG A 21 3.10 -2.89 6.76
N ASP A 22 4.27 -3.38 7.15
CA ASP A 22 4.77 -3.26 8.52
C ASP A 22 5.11 -1.79 8.83
N LEU A 23 5.75 -1.09 7.89
CA LEU A 23 5.99 0.36 7.98
C LEU A 23 4.68 1.16 8.06
N ALA A 24 3.68 0.78 7.27
CA ALA A 24 2.36 1.39 7.31
C ALA A 24 1.71 1.29 8.69
N GLN A 25 1.79 0.11 9.33
CA GLN A 25 1.26 -0.11 10.68
C GLN A 25 2.01 0.68 11.74
N GLU A 26 3.34 0.77 11.67
CA GLU A 26 4.12 1.60 12.59
C GLU A 26 3.77 3.08 12.45
N MET A 27 3.68 3.60 11.23
CA MET A 27 3.34 5.01 11.03
C MET A 27 1.94 5.33 11.58
N ASP A 28 0.98 4.41 11.45
CA ASP A 28 -0.38 4.55 11.99
C ASP A 28 -0.38 4.53 13.53
N SER A 29 0.38 3.60 14.14
CA SER A 29 0.50 3.48 15.60
C SER A 29 1.15 4.71 16.26
N MET A 30 1.99 5.44 15.51
CA MET A 30 2.54 6.74 15.92
C MET A 30 1.53 7.90 15.83
N GLY A 31 0.28 7.65 15.45
CA GLY A 31 -0.78 8.67 15.34
C GLY A 31 -0.69 9.53 14.07
N ASN A 32 -0.09 9.02 12.99
CA ASN A 32 -0.08 9.70 11.71
C ASN A 32 -1.39 9.43 10.94
N ASN A 33 -1.83 10.41 10.16
CA ASN A 33 -2.95 10.25 9.24
C ASN A 33 -2.37 9.95 7.85
N ILE A 34 -2.54 8.71 7.38
CA ILE A 34 -1.85 8.18 6.21
C ILE A 34 -2.86 7.88 5.11
N LEU A 35 -2.59 8.42 3.91
CA LEU A 35 -3.32 8.07 2.69
C LEU A 35 -2.47 7.09 1.86
N TYR A 36 -3.02 5.91 1.59
CA TYR A 36 -2.35 4.88 0.79
C TYR A 36 -2.84 4.90 -0.66
N LEU A 37 -1.88 5.02 -1.59
CA LEU A 37 -2.11 4.80 -3.01
C LEU A 37 -1.42 3.51 -3.43
N VAL A 38 -2.23 2.48 -3.69
CA VAL A 38 -1.75 1.15 -4.08
C VAL A 38 -2.12 0.89 -5.53
N ASN A 39 -1.15 0.45 -6.34
CA ASN A 39 -1.42 0.09 -7.72
C ASN A 39 -2.37 -1.13 -7.78
N LYS A 40 -3.59 -0.91 -8.26
CA LYS A 40 -4.55 -1.98 -8.54
C LYS A 40 -4.43 -2.36 -10.01
N LYS A 41 -3.80 -3.51 -10.28
CA LYS A 41 -3.90 -4.14 -11.60
C LYS A 41 -5.37 -4.41 -11.88
N SER A 42 -5.93 -3.69 -12.84
CA SER A 42 -7.28 -3.95 -13.35
C SER A 42 -7.14 -4.98 -14.46
N ASP A 43 -7.78 -6.14 -14.31
CA ASP A 43 -7.83 -7.15 -15.36
C ASP A 43 -8.73 -6.64 -16.50
N PHE A 44 -8.19 -5.82 -17.39
CA PHE A 44 -8.82 -5.41 -18.66
C PHE A 44 -8.86 -6.58 -19.67
N LYS A 45 -9.26 -7.78 -19.25
CA LYS A 45 -9.18 -8.99 -20.09
C LYS A 45 -10.47 -9.39 -20.81
N ASN A 46 -11.62 -8.75 -20.58
CA ASN A 46 -12.89 -9.17 -21.21
C ASN A 46 -13.77 -7.99 -21.70
N MET A 47 -13.19 -6.97 -22.34
CA MET A 47 -13.97 -5.94 -23.05
C MET A 47 -13.59 -5.93 -24.54
N VAL A 48 -13.85 -7.03 -25.24
CA VAL A 48 -14.13 -7.09 -26.69
C VAL A 48 -15.14 -8.20 -26.92
#